data_AF-A0A654DCU2-F1
#
_entry.id   AF-A0A654DCU2-F1
#
_cell.length_a   1.000
_cell.length_b   1.000
_cell.length_c   1.000
_cell.angle_alpha   90.00
_cell.angle_beta   90.00
_cell.angle_gamma   90.00
#
_symmetry.space_group_name_H-M   'P 1'
#
loop_
_entity.id
_entity.type
_entity.pdbx_description
1 polymer ?
#
loop_
_entity_poly.entity_id
_entity_poly.type
_entity_poly.pdbx_seq_one_letter_code
_entity_poly.pdbx_strand_id
1 'polypeptide(L)'
;MLSVLIGTMCLAALPEPAAAAAPRRRTATRRVRRQTTLERPELEVEAVVITAPPPEVPPPVLNDVGVTLGKIPGPEISPEMRAMLDAAMQAGDEGGVDTLVKYARAGDPGSRDLVLRRATEWKEARARARNERVRQASAFQLWSGRIEAGGFVSTGNSDVTGITGVADLTREGLRWRHRVSAQADFQRTGGVTSRERYALGYQPNYKLNDRGYIYGNGQYESDRFLGYFNRYSASIGAGYSVFRRNGLTLDIELGPAFRQTDFTDRTMQGSLAARGSMELNWTLFSGLTATQSASGYWERYNSTIRSVSAIEAKLLGPLSARLSYTLQYESEPPLGRVTTDATSRASLVYAF
;
A
#
# COMPACT_ATOMS: atom_id res chain seq x y z
N MET A 1 19.88 12.25 24.36
CA MET A 1 20.72 12.92 23.35
C MET A 1 20.57 12.15 22.03
N LEU A 2 19.54 12.46 21.24
CA LEU A 2 19.52 12.28 19.78
C LEU A 2 18.27 12.99 19.24
N SER A 3 18.50 14.16 18.64
CA SER A 3 17.53 14.95 17.89
C SER A 3 17.86 14.84 16.40
N VAL A 4 16.92 15.30 15.57
CA VAL A 4 17.09 15.76 14.17
C VAL A 4 16.84 14.71 13.08
N LEU A 5 15.71 14.83 12.37
CA LEU A 5 15.70 15.31 10.98
C LEU A 5 14.26 15.61 10.50
N ILE A 6 14.01 16.89 10.24
CA ILE A 6 12.86 17.44 9.50
C ILE A 6 13.44 18.01 8.20
N GLY A 7 12.82 17.75 7.06
CA GLY A 7 13.25 18.23 5.74
C GLY A 7 12.09 18.42 4.76
N THR A 8 11.38 19.52 4.97
CA THR A 8 10.72 20.45 4.03
C THR A 8 10.36 19.99 2.60
N MET A 9 9.05 19.91 2.32
CA MET A 9 8.45 20.03 0.99
C MET A 9 8.41 21.50 0.55
N CYS A 10 8.74 21.79 -0.71
CA CYS A 10 8.34 23.02 -1.39
C CYS A 10 7.88 22.70 -2.81
N LEU A 11 6.72 23.23 -3.17
CA LEU A 11 5.90 22.96 -4.36
C LEU A 11 5.92 24.17 -5.31
N ALA A 12 5.63 23.89 -6.59
CA ALA A 12 5.16 24.79 -7.67
C ALA A 12 6.27 25.48 -8.50
N ALA A 13 6.18 25.65 -9.83
CA ALA A 13 5.09 25.46 -10.81
C ALA A 13 5.68 25.25 -12.23
N LEU A 14 4.89 24.64 -13.11
CA LEU A 14 5.07 24.57 -14.58
C LEU A 14 4.84 25.94 -15.25
N PRO A 15 5.29 26.14 -16.51
CA PRO A 15 4.37 25.92 -17.64
C PRO A 15 4.98 25.25 -18.90
N GLU A 16 4.11 24.55 -19.64
CA GLU A 16 4.21 24.09 -21.04
C GLU A 16 4.22 25.26 -22.07
N PRO A 17 4.28 25.04 -23.41
CA PRO A 17 4.97 24.01 -24.22
C PRO A 17 5.69 24.60 -25.48
N ALA A 18 6.22 23.68 -26.30
CA ALA A 18 6.40 23.76 -27.77
C ALA A 18 7.77 24.18 -28.37
N ALA A 19 7.96 23.62 -29.56
CA ALA A 19 8.86 24.00 -30.66
C ALA A 19 10.08 23.11 -30.91
N ALA A 20 9.93 22.30 -31.96
CA ALA A 20 10.99 21.69 -32.73
C ALA A 20 11.94 22.74 -33.33
N ALA A 21 13.24 22.41 -33.38
CA ALA A 21 14.21 23.11 -34.20
C ALA A 21 15.26 22.12 -34.75
N ALA A 22 15.38 22.12 -36.08
CA ALA A 22 16.35 21.39 -36.88
C ALA A 22 17.78 21.93 -36.74
N PRO A 23 18.78 21.19 -37.26
CA PRO A 23 19.94 21.86 -37.86
C PRO A 23 20.18 21.46 -39.33
N ARG A 24 20.09 22.50 -40.16
CA ARG A 24 20.96 22.92 -41.28
C ARG A 24 21.47 21.93 -42.34
N ARG A 25 21.04 22.27 -43.56
CA ARG A 25 21.52 21.92 -44.91
C ARG A 25 23.04 21.92 -45.09
N ARG A 26 23.55 20.93 -45.83
CA ARG A 26 24.68 21.09 -46.77
C ARG A 26 24.22 20.74 -48.17
N THR A 27 24.40 21.72 -49.06
CA THR A 27 24.10 21.72 -50.48
C THR A 27 25.25 21.02 -51.22
N ALA A 28 24.94 20.07 -52.11
CA ALA A 28 25.88 19.62 -53.15
C ALA A 28 25.11 19.41 -54.45
N THR A 29 25.38 20.32 -55.38
CA THR A 29 24.85 20.44 -56.73
C THR A 29 25.34 19.29 -57.59
N ARG A 30 24.45 18.55 -58.27
CA ARG A 30 24.84 17.64 -59.36
C ARG A 30 24.04 17.97 -60.63
N ARG A 31 24.76 18.54 -61.59
CA ARG A 31 24.28 18.92 -62.93
C ARG A 31 23.94 17.67 -63.76
N VAL A 32 22.84 17.79 -64.49
CA VAL A 32 22.34 16.88 -65.54
C VAL A 32 23.31 16.88 -66.74
N ARG A 33 23.55 15.71 -67.35
CA ARG A 33 23.99 15.62 -68.75
C ARG A 33 23.23 14.49 -69.47
N ARG A 34 22.67 14.85 -70.62
CA ARG A 34 21.80 14.06 -71.50
C ARG A 34 22.51 12.87 -72.14
N GLN A 35 21.70 11.87 -72.45
CA GLN A 35 22.00 10.73 -73.33
C GLN A 35 22.34 11.18 -74.75
N THR A 36 23.26 10.44 -75.40
CA THR A 36 23.32 10.30 -76.85
C THR A 36 23.68 8.84 -77.17
N THR A 37 22.79 8.15 -77.86
CA THR A 37 22.95 6.79 -78.40
C THR A 37 23.63 6.89 -79.77
N LEU A 38 24.60 6.03 -80.07
CA LEU A 38 25.07 5.74 -81.44
C LEU A 38 25.51 4.26 -81.52
N GLU A 39 25.03 3.62 -82.58
CA GLU A 39 25.05 2.19 -82.90
C GLU A 39 26.46 1.59 -83.07
N ARG A 40 26.56 0.26 -82.87
CA ARG A 40 27.66 -0.55 -83.40
C ARG A 40 27.11 -1.82 -84.06
N PRO A 41 27.66 -2.21 -85.23
CA PRO A 41 27.08 -3.23 -86.09
C PRO A 41 27.34 -4.66 -85.62
N GLU A 42 26.39 -5.51 -86.00
CA GLU A 42 26.29 -6.94 -85.83
C GLU A 42 27.27 -7.66 -86.79
N LEU A 43 28.06 -8.60 -86.28
CA LEU A 43 28.88 -9.52 -87.07
C LEU A 43 28.72 -10.93 -86.49
N GLU A 44 28.07 -11.79 -87.27
CA GLU A 44 27.84 -13.21 -87.04
C GLU A 44 29.16 -13.98 -86.91
N VAL A 45 29.23 -14.87 -85.92
CA VAL A 45 30.18 -15.98 -85.90
C VAL A 45 29.41 -17.25 -85.57
N GLU A 46 29.45 -18.17 -86.53
CA GLU A 46 28.80 -19.49 -86.60
C GLU A 46 29.18 -20.38 -85.40
N ALA A 47 28.19 -20.83 -84.62
CA ALA A 47 28.40 -21.79 -83.55
C ALA A 47 28.09 -23.21 -84.05
N VAL A 48 29.14 -24.04 -84.16
CA VAL A 48 29.01 -25.49 -84.42
C VAL A 48 28.39 -26.16 -83.19
N VAL A 49 27.17 -26.68 -83.35
CA VAL A 49 26.41 -27.38 -82.31
C VAL A 49 26.88 -28.84 -82.26
N ILE A 50 27.58 -29.22 -81.18
CA ILE A 50 27.82 -30.63 -80.82
C ILE A 50 26.80 -30.98 -79.72
N THR A 51 25.75 -31.72 -80.09
CA THR A 51 24.72 -32.24 -79.17
C THR A 51 25.20 -33.51 -78.50
N ALA A 52 25.64 -33.42 -77.25
CA ALA A 52 25.70 -34.57 -76.34
C ALA A 52 24.42 -34.56 -75.47
N PRO A 53 23.64 -35.66 -75.41
CA PRO A 53 22.46 -35.71 -74.55
C PRO A 53 22.89 -35.59 -73.07
N PRO A 54 22.21 -34.78 -72.25
CA PRO A 54 22.53 -34.67 -70.82
C PRO A 54 22.28 -36.01 -70.12
N PRO A 55 23.18 -36.46 -69.22
CA PRO A 55 22.97 -37.67 -68.46
C PRO A 55 21.72 -37.54 -67.59
N GLU A 56 20.83 -38.53 -67.68
CA GLU A 56 19.62 -38.62 -66.89
C GLU A 56 20.01 -38.89 -65.43
N VAL A 57 20.06 -37.84 -64.60
CA VAL A 57 20.29 -37.97 -63.16
C VAL A 57 18.95 -38.38 -62.53
N PRO A 58 18.80 -39.60 -61.99
CA PRO A 58 17.58 -39.97 -61.31
C PRO A 58 17.39 -39.05 -60.09
N PRO A 59 16.16 -38.57 -59.83
CA PRO A 59 15.90 -37.71 -58.68
C PRO A 59 16.28 -38.46 -57.38
N PRO A 60 16.81 -37.75 -56.37
CA PRO A 60 17.20 -38.38 -55.12
C PRO A 60 15.98 -39.06 -54.48
N VAL A 61 16.15 -40.33 -54.14
CA VAL A 61 15.18 -41.07 -53.33
C VAL A 61 15.18 -40.42 -51.95
N LEU A 62 14.17 -39.59 -51.66
CA LEU A 62 13.82 -39.19 -50.31
C LEU A 62 13.33 -40.44 -49.58
N ASN A 63 14.26 -41.18 -48.99
CA ASN A 63 13.91 -42.07 -47.90
C ASN A 63 13.29 -41.18 -46.83
N ASP A 64 12.01 -41.40 -46.50
CA ASP A 64 11.33 -40.76 -45.39
C ASP A 64 12.16 -40.94 -44.12
N VAL A 65 13.03 -39.97 -43.83
CA VAL A 65 13.53 -39.77 -42.47
C VAL A 65 12.34 -39.16 -41.75
N GLY A 66 11.44 -40.02 -41.31
CA GLY A 66 10.24 -39.68 -40.57
C GLY A 66 10.59 -38.96 -39.28
N VAL A 67 10.85 -37.66 -39.36
CA VAL A 67 10.68 -36.77 -38.23
C VAL A 67 9.19 -36.47 -38.18
N THR A 68 8.47 -37.26 -37.39
CA THR A 68 7.08 -36.98 -37.03
C THR A 68 7.04 -35.65 -36.29
N LEU A 69 6.88 -34.54 -37.02
CA LEU A 69 6.64 -33.20 -36.47
C LEU A 69 5.35 -33.13 -35.63
N GLY A 70 4.51 -34.18 -35.67
CA GLY A 70 3.32 -34.34 -34.83
C GLY A 70 3.57 -34.87 -33.41
N LYS A 71 4.83 -34.99 -32.96
CA LYS A 71 5.17 -35.55 -31.64
C LYS A 71 6.21 -34.74 -30.87
N ILE A 72 6.30 -33.44 -31.11
CA ILE A 72 6.86 -32.53 -30.11
C ILE A 72 5.71 -32.31 -29.12
N PRO A 73 5.77 -32.80 -27.87
CA PRO A 73 4.78 -32.45 -26.88
C PRO A 73 4.66 -30.93 -26.88
N GLY A 74 3.43 -30.41 -26.83
CA GLY A 74 3.25 -28.99 -26.61
C GLY A 74 4.05 -28.54 -25.38
N PRO A 75 4.30 -27.23 -25.21
CA PRO A 75 4.90 -26.78 -23.96
C PRO A 75 4.14 -27.39 -22.78
N GLU A 76 4.84 -28.11 -21.90
CA GLU A 76 4.26 -28.76 -20.73
C GLU A 76 5.04 -28.29 -19.51
N ILE A 77 4.34 -28.05 -18.40
CA ILE A 77 4.99 -27.73 -17.13
C ILE A 77 5.73 -28.98 -16.67
N SER A 78 7.03 -28.86 -16.36
CA SER A 78 7.81 -30.00 -15.87
C SER A 78 7.15 -30.63 -14.63
N PRO A 79 7.21 -31.97 -14.46
CA PRO A 79 6.56 -32.65 -13.35
C PRO A 79 6.95 -32.08 -11.97
N GLU A 80 8.23 -31.74 -11.81
CA GLU A 80 8.77 -31.14 -10.58
C GLU A 80 8.18 -29.75 -10.32
N MET A 81 8.19 -28.87 -11.32
CA MET A 81 7.63 -27.52 -11.19
C MET A 81 6.12 -27.55 -10.94
N ARG A 82 5.41 -28.49 -11.58
CA ARG A 82 3.99 -28.71 -11.36
C ARG A 82 3.72 -29.16 -9.93
N ALA A 83 4.49 -30.12 -9.41
CA ALA A 83 4.35 -30.58 -8.03
C ALA A 83 4.63 -29.47 -7.01
N MET A 84 5.68 -28.67 -7.22
CA MET A 84 5.99 -27.50 -6.38
C MET A 84 4.88 -26.46 -6.42
N LEU A 85 4.35 -26.15 -7.61
CA LEU A 85 3.26 -25.19 -7.79
C LEU A 85 1.98 -25.68 -7.13
N ASP A 86 1.63 -26.96 -7.30
CA ASP A 86 0.45 -27.58 -6.68
C ASP A 86 0.59 -27.60 -5.14
N ALA A 87 1.77 -27.92 -4.61
CA ALA A 87 2.05 -27.87 -3.18
C ALA A 87 1.93 -26.45 -2.60
N ALA A 88 2.49 -25.44 -3.28
CA ALA A 88 2.37 -24.04 -2.87
C ALA A 88 0.90 -23.56 -2.91
N MET A 89 0.15 -23.96 -3.93
CA MET A 89 -1.27 -23.65 -4.06
C MET A 89 -2.13 -24.34 -2.99
N GLN A 90 -1.80 -25.58 -2.61
CA GLN A 90 -2.45 -26.30 -1.51
C GLN A 90 -2.12 -25.67 -0.14
N ALA A 91 -0.87 -25.24 0.06
CA ALA A 91 -0.43 -24.55 1.27
C ALA A 91 -0.98 -23.11 1.38
N GLY A 92 -1.52 -22.55 0.30
CA GLY A 92 -2.01 -21.17 0.26
C GLY A 92 -0.90 -20.11 0.24
N ASP A 93 0.34 -20.52 -0.08
CA ASP A 93 1.53 -19.66 -0.11
C ASP A 93 1.61 -18.88 -1.43
N GLU A 94 1.00 -17.70 -1.47
CA GLU A 94 1.06 -16.81 -2.64
C GLU A 94 2.49 -16.40 -3.00
N GLY A 95 3.36 -16.21 -1.98
CA GLY A 95 4.75 -15.82 -2.20
C GLY A 95 5.56 -16.93 -2.85
N GLY A 96 5.33 -18.18 -2.44
CA GLY A 96 5.87 -19.37 -3.08
C GLY A 96 5.39 -19.52 -4.52
N VAL A 97 4.10 -19.32 -4.79
CA VAL A 97 3.54 -19.33 -6.16
C VAL A 97 4.18 -18.25 -7.02
N ASP A 98 4.32 -17.02 -6.53
CA ASP A 98 4.96 -15.92 -7.27
C ASP A 98 6.44 -16.17 -7.55
N THR A 99 7.12 -16.78 -6.59
CA THR A 99 8.52 -17.19 -6.72
C THR A 99 8.68 -18.25 -7.82
N LEU A 100 7.81 -19.26 -7.84
CA LEU A 100 7.81 -20.31 -8.87
C LEU A 100 7.49 -19.77 -10.26
N VAL A 101 6.51 -18.87 -10.37
CA VAL A 101 6.20 -18.15 -11.61
C VAL A 101 7.40 -17.35 -12.12
N LYS A 102 8.10 -16.64 -11.21
CA LYS A 102 9.31 -15.88 -11.54
C LYS A 102 10.41 -16.78 -12.10
N TYR A 103 10.64 -17.95 -11.49
CA TYR A 103 11.66 -18.88 -11.96
C TYR A 103 11.27 -19.57 -13.27
N ALA A 104 9.99 -19.92 -13.45
CA ALA A 104 9.48 -20.46 -14.72
C ALA A 104 9.73 -19.49 -15.88
N ARG A 105 9.50 -18.19 -15.66
CA ARG A 105 9.76 -17.14 -16.66
C ARG A 105 11.24 -17.03 -17.05
N ALA A 106 12.15 -17.35 -16.14
CA ALA A 106 13.59 -17.27 -16.37
C ALA A 106 14.20 -18.56 -16.95
N GLY A 107 13.64 -19.73 -16.62
CA GLY A 107 14.23 -21.03 -16.89
C GLY A 107 13.68 -21.76 -18.11
N ASP A 108 12.42 -21.53 -18.52
CA ASP A 108 11.80 -22.27 -19.63
C ASP A 108 10.80 -21.43 -20.43
N PRO A 109 11.14 -21.02 -21.67
CA PRO A 109 10.25 -20.27 -22.55
C PRO A 109 8.95 -20.99 -22.91
N GLY A 110 8.93 -22.33 -22.89
CA GLY A 110 7.76 -23.13 -23.26
C GLY A 110 6.71 -23.16 -22.15
N SER A 111 7.08 -23.53 -20.93
CA SER A 111 6.13 -23.69 -19.82
C SER A 111 5.73 -22.37 -19.13
N ARG A 112 6.43 -21.25 -19.37
CA ARG A 112 6.17 -19.96 -18.71
C ARG A 112 4.69 -19.54 -18.77
N ASP A 113 4.06 -19.67 -19.94
CA ASP A 113 2.70 -19.17 -20.19
C ASP A 113 1.67 -20.05 -19.47
N LEU A 114 1.95 -21.35 -19.35
CA LEU A 114 1.10 -22.31 -18.64
C LEU A 114 1.22 -22.16 -17.12
N VAL A 115 2.43 -21.95 -16.60
CA VAL A 115 2.66 -21.68 -15.17
C VAL A 115 1.99 -20.37 -14.76
N LEU A 116 2.18 -19.31 -15.56
CA LEU A 116 1.51 -18.02 -15.36
C LEU A 116 -0.01 -18.16 -15.37
N ARG A 117 -0.56 -18.86 -16.37
CA ARG A 117 -2.00 -19.08 -16.49
C ARG A 117 -2.55 -19.84 -15.28
N ARG A 118 -1.92 -20.94 -14.88
CA ARG A 118 -2.35 -21.75 -13.73
C ARG A 118 -2.32 -20.96 -12.42
N ALA A 119 -1.23 -20.22 -12.18
CA ALA A 119 -1.12 -19.34 -11.02
C ALA A 119 -2.20 -18.24 -11.03
N THR A 120 -2.46 -17.63 -12.19
CA THR A 120 -3.49 -16.60 -12.35
C THR A 120 -4.89 -17.17 -12.10
N GLU A 121 -5.24 -18.29 -12.72
CA GLU A 121 -6.54 -18.96 -12.53
C GLU A 121 -6.76 -19.34 -11.05
N TRP A 122 -5.73 -19.83 -10.36
CA TRP A 122 -5.79 -20.12 -8.93
C TRP A 122 -6.01 -18.85 -8.09
N LYS A 123 -5.23 -17.78 -8.34
CA LYS A 123 -5.40 -16.50 -7.64
C LYS A 123 -6.79 -15.91 -7.86
N GLU A 124 -7.29 -15.95 -9.09
CA GLU A 124 -8.65 -15.51 -9.43
C GLU A 124 -9.72 -16.36 -8.75
N ALA A 125 -9.57 -17.69 -8.74
CA ALA A 125 -10.51 -18.58 -8.06
C ALA A 125 -10.57 -18.29 -6.55
N ARG A 126 -9.43 -18.08 -5.90
CA ARG A 126 -9.39 -17.66 -4.50
C ARG A 126 -9.99 -16.27 -4.28
N ALA A 127 -9.72 -15.33 -5.19
CA ALA A 127 -10.32 -14.01 -5.14
C ALA A 127 -11.85 -14.10 -5.27
N ARG A 128 -12.39 -14.93 -6.18
CA ARG A 128 -13.82 -15.20 -6.31
C ARG A 128 -14.41 -15.79 -5.03
N ALA A 129 -13.80 -16.85 -4.49
CA ALA A 129 -14.25 -17.48 -3.25
C ALA A 129 -14.20 -16.52 -2.03
N ARG A 130 -13.12 -15.74 -1.90
CA ARG A 130 -13.01 -14.67 -0.88
C ARG A 130 -14.11 -13.64 -1.08
N ASN A 131 -14.37 -13.23 -2.31
CA ASN A 131 -15.37 -12.22 -2.60
C ASN A 131 -16.79 -12.71 -2.33
N GLU A 132 -17.09 -13.98 -2.60
CA GLU A 132 -18.35 -14.62 -2.23
C GLU A 132 -18.53 -14.66 -0.72
N ARG A 133 -17.52 -15.10 0.04
CA ARG A 133 -17.55 -15.07 1.50
C ARG A 133 -17.81 -13.66 2.03
N VAL A 134 -17.15 -12.64 1.49
CA VAL A 134 -17.34 -11.25 1.91
C VAL A 134 -18.73 -10.71 1.51
N ARG A 135 -19.28 -11.15 0.38
CA ARG A 135 -20.65 -10.77 -0.06
C ARG A 135 -21.74 -11.43 0.78
N GLN A 136 -21.53 -12.67 1.20
CA GLN A 136 -22.45 -13.41 2.06
C GLN A 136 -22.33 -13.03 3.54
N ALA A 137 -21.20 -12.44 3.94
CA ALA A 137 -20.95 -12.04 5.31
C ALA A 137 -21.88 -10.89 5.75
N SER A 138 -22.50 -11.06 6.91
CA SER A 138 -23.35 -10.03 7.51
C SER A 138 -22.52 -8.83 8.02
N ALA A 139 -23.22 -7.77 8.44
CA ALA A 139 -22.57 -6.57 9.01
C ALA A 139 -21.75 -6.87 10.28
N PHE A 140 -22.08 -7.95 11.00
CA PHE A 140 -21.43 -8.36 12.25
C PHE A 140 -20.31 -9.40 12.05
N GLN A 141 -20.06 -9.82 10.82
CA GLN A 141 -19.00 -10.78 10.48
C GLN A 141 -17.79 -10.07 9.85
N LEU A 142 -16.64 -10.74 9.88
CA LEU A 142 -15.34 -10.27 9.33
C LEU A 142 -14.71 -9.11 10.10
N TRP A 143 -14.99 -9.02 11.39
CA TRP A 143 -14.27 -8.15 12.29
C TRP A 143 -13.01 -8.86 12.79
N SER A 144 -11.86 -8.25 12.54
CA SER A 144 -10.64 -8.51 13.29
C SER A 144 -10.47 -7.41 14.32
N GLY A 145 -9.88 -7.72 15.46
CA GLY A 145 -9.85 -6.78 16.57
C GLY A 145 -8.63 -6.90 17.44
N ARG A 146 -8.36 -5.82 18.16
CA ARG A 146 -7.40 -5.76 19.25
C ARG A 146 -8.08 -5.14 20.45
N ILE A 147 -7.90 -5.77 21.60
CA ILE A 147 -8.32 -5.22 22.89
C ILE A 147 -7.06 -5.07 23.75
N GLU A 148 -6.87 -3.90 24.32
CA GLU A 148 -5.75 -3.59 25.19
C GLU A 148 -6.26 -3.24 26.59
N ALA A 149 -5.60 -3.76 27.61
CA ALA A 149 -5.83 -3.40 29.00
C ALA A 149 -4.49 -3.18 29.69
N GLY A 150 -4.37 -2.09 30.45
CA GLY A 150 -3.09 -1.74 31.04
C GLY A 150 -3.12 -0.57 32.01
N GLY A 151 -1.93 -0.05 32.29
CA GLY A 151 -1.71 1.16 33.07
C GLY A 151 -1.17 2.30 32.22
N PHE A 152 -1.38 3.53 32.68
CA PHE A 152 -0.81 4.72 32.06
C PHE A 152 -0.24 5.68 33.11
N VAL A 153 0.76 6.45 32.70
CA VAL A 153 1.29 7.61 33.41
C VAL A 153 1.22 8.81 32.48
N SER A 154 0.64 9.90 32.96
CA SER A 154 0.53 11.16 32.23
C SER A 154 1.31 12.25 32.95
N THR A 155 1.91 13.17 32.18
CA THR A 155 2.61 14.36 32.68
C THR A 155 2.27 15.58 31.84
N GLY A 156 2.27 16.77 32.44
CA GLY A 156 1.98 18.06 31.78
C GLY A 156 0.79 18.77 32.40
N ASN A 157 -0.37 18.73 31.73
CA ASN A 157 -1.66 19.18 32.23
C ASN A 157 -2.22 18.25 33.33
N SER A 158 -1.60 17.10 33.56
CA SER A 158 -1.90 16.19 34.68
C SER A 158 -0.69 15.35 35.00
N ASP A 159 -0.35 15.23 36.27
CA ASP A 159 0.67 14.31 36.78
C ASP A 159 0.01 13.15 37.51
N VAL A 160 -0.34 12.11 36.75
CA VAL A 160 -1.27 11.08 37.21
C VAL A 160 -0.95 9.70 36.68
N THR A 161 -1.29 8.68 37.46
CA THR A 161 -1.18 7.26 37.08
C THR A 161 -2.54 6.60 37.18
N GLY A 162 -2.92 5.79 36.20
CA GLY A 162 -4.23 5.14 36.16
C GLY A 162 -4.26 3.89 35.30
N ILE A 163 -5.47 3.42 35.02
CA ILE A 163 -5.74 2.25 34.16
C ILE A 163 -6.31 2.71 32.81
N THR A 164 -6.01 1.96 31.76
CA THR A 164 -6.44 2.26 30.39
C THR A 164 -7.03 1.00 29.76
N GLY A 165 -8.09 1.21 28.99
CA GLY A 165 -8.68 0.20 28.10
C GLY A 165 -8.76 0.78 26.70
N VAL A 166 -8.31 0.01 25.71
CA VAL A 166 -8.38 0.39 24.28
C VAL A 166 -9.00 -0.77 23.51
N ALA A 167 -9.84 -0.46 22.53
CA ALA A 167 -10.37 -1.43 21.59
C ALA A 167 -10.29 -0.88 20.16
N ASP A 168 -9.61 -1.61 19.28
CA ASP A 168 -9.49 -1.29 17.87
C ASP A 168 -10.09 -2.43 17.06
N LEU A 169 -11.12 -2.15 16.27
CA LEU A 169 -11.84 -3.12 15.46
C LEU A 169 -11.75 -2.72 13.99
N THR A 170 -11.41 -3.67 13.13
CA THR A 170 -11.36 -3.48 11.68
C THR A 170 -12.25 -4.50 11.01
N ARG A 171 -13.12 -4.02 10.11
CA ARG A 171 -13.89 -4.87 9.21
C ARG A 171 -13.44 -4.67 7.78
N GLU A 172 -12.92 -5.75 7.20
CA GLU A 172 -12.40 -5.73 5.83
C GLU A 172 -13.46 -6.23 4.84
N GLY A 173 -14.01 -5.32 4.05
CA GLY A 173 -14.89 -5.62 2.92
C GLY A 173 -14.16 -5.56 1.57
N LEU A 174 -14.93 -5.77 0.49
CA LEU A 174 -14.41 -5.73 -0.89
C LEU A 174 -13.86 -4.35 -1.25
N ARG A 175 -14.73 -3.34 -1.17
CA ARG A 175 -14.39 -1.94 -1.48
C ARG A 175 -14.35 -1.07 -0.24
N TRP A 176 -14.91 -1.53 0.87
CA TRP A 176 -14.97 -0.78 2.12
C TRP A 176 -14.09 -1.43 3.18
N ARG A 177 -13.39 -0.62 3.96
CA ARG A 177 -12.73 -1.01 5.20
C ARG A 177 -13.23 -0.09 6.31
N HIS A 178 -13.83 -0.66 7.33
CA HIS A 178 -14.33 0.10 8.48
C HIS A 178 -13.36 -0.07 9.63
N ARG A 179 -12.92 1.04 10.24
CA ARG A 179 -12.17 1.03 11.49
C ARG A 179 -13.02 1.66 12.58
N VAL A 180 -13.08 1.03 13.75
CA VAL A 180 -13.69 1.55 14.97
C VAL A 180 -12.63 1.54 16.04
N SER A 181 -12.43 2.65 16.72
CA SER A 181 -11.53 2.75 17.86
C SER A 181 -12.29 3.26 19.08
N ALA A 182 -11.95 2.73 20.25
CA ALA A 182 -12.49 3.16 21.52
C ALA A 182 -11.38 3.15 22.57
N GLN A 183 -11.35 4.17 23.42
CA GLN A 183 -10.41 4.27 24.52
C GLN A 183 -11.10 4.85 25.75
N ALA A 184 -10.79 4.29 26.91
CA ALA A 184 -11.17 4.82 28.20
C ALA A 184 -9.98 4.78 29.16
N ASP A 185 -9.65 5.93 29.75
CA ASP A 185 -8.62 6.06 30.77
C ASP A 185 -9.26 6.49 32.10
N PHE A 186 -8.94 5.78 33.17
CA PHE A 186 -9.49 6.01 34.51
C PHE A 186 -8.39 6.13 35.56
N GLN A 187 -8.56 7.04 36.50
CA GLN A 187 -7.72 7.16 37.69
C GLN A 187 -8.58 7.45 38.91
N ARG A 188 -8.25 6.80 40.02
CA ARG A 188 -8.78 7.14 41.35
C ARG A 188 -7.66 7.56 42.29
N THR A 189 -7.91 8.63 43.03
CA THR A 189 -7.06 9.09 44.14
C THR A 189 -7.92 9.13 45.39
N GLY A 190 -7.56 8.38 46.44
CA GLY A 190 -8.30 8.39 47.71
C GLY A 190 -9.77 7.96 47.62
N GLY A 191 -10.14 7.11 46.66
CA GLY A 191 -11.53 6.64 46.47
C GLY A 191 -12.42 7.56 45.61
N VAL A 192 -11.95 8.75 45.24
CA VAL A 192 -12.64 9.65 44.31
C VAL A 192 -12.07 9.47 42.91
N THR A 193 -12.92 9.40 41.89
CA THR A 193 -12.45 9.40 40.50
C THR A 193 -11.81 10.74 40.18
N SER A 194 -10.49 10.74 40.06
CA SER A 194 -9.69 11.93 39.84
C SER A 194 -9.63 12.25 38.35
N ARG A 195 -9.54 11.23 37.47
CA ARG A 195 -9.48 11.44 36.02
C ARG A 195 -10.30 10.41 35.24
N GLU A 196 -11.02 10.92 34.25
CA GLU A 196 -11.76 10.16 33.25
C GLU A 196 -11.51 10.79 31.88
N ARG A 197 -11.05 9.97 30.93
CA ARG A 197 -10.94 10.34 29.51
C ARG A 197 -11.61 9.27 28.68
N TYR A 198 -12.37 9.70 27.68
CA TYR A 198 -13.00 8.83 26.70
C TYR A 198 -12.66 9.29 25.29
N ALA A 199 -12.38 8.35 24.39
CA ALA A 199 -12.27 8.63 22.97
C ALA A 199 -12.97 7.54 22.17
N LEU A 200 -13.74 7.94 21.16
CA LEU A 200 -14.40 7.04 20.21
C LEU A 200 -14.10 7.53 18.80
N GLY A 201 -13.78 6.61 17.90
CA GLY A 201 -13.48 6.89 16.50
C GLY A 201 -14.19 5.91 15.58
N TYR A 202 -14.68 6.40 14.46
CA TYR A 202 -15.19 5.59 13.37
C TYR A 202 -14.69 6.13 12.03
N GLN A 203 -14.00 5.29 11.28
CA GLN A 203 -13.39 5.64 10.00
C GLN A 203 -13.74 4.62 8.90
N PRO A 204 -14.78 4.89 8.10
CA PRO A 204 -15.00 4.17 6.85
C PRO A 204 -13.99 4.60 5.76
N ASN A 205 -13.36 3.62 5.12
CA ASN A 205 -12.45 3.82 4.00
C ASN A 205 -12.98 3.13 2.74
N TYR A 206 -13.13 3.87 1.64
CA TYR A 206 -13.48 3.35 0.33
C TYR A 206 -12.23 3.18 -0.54
N LYS A 207 -11.88 1.94 -0.87
CA LYS A 207 -10.72 1.57 -1.67
C LYS A 207 -10.96 1.90 -3.14
N LEU A 208 -10.09 2.75 -3.70
CA LEU A 208 -10.10 3.08 -5.12
C LEU A 208 -9.22 2.11 -5.91
N ASN A 209 -8.06 1.77 -5.34
CA ASN A 209 -7.12 0.78 -5.87
C ASN A 209 -6.35 0.14 -4.70
N ASP A 210 -5.27 -0.59 -4.98
CA ASP A 210 -4.51 -1.31 -3.96
C ASP A 210 -3.79 -0.41 -2.93
N ARG A 211 -3.61 0.88 -3.24
CA ARG A 211 -2.87 1.85 -2.41
C ARG A 211 -3.68 3.09 -2.04
N GLY A 212 -4.56 3.55 -2.92
CA GLY A 212 -5.36 4.76 -2.76
C GLY A 212 -6.77 4.46 -2.26
N TYR A 213 -7.23 5.27 -1.32
CA TYR A 213 -8.58 5.20 -0.78
C TYR A 213 -9.11 6.58 -0.41
N ILE A 214 -10.43 6.70 -0.33
CA ILE A 214 -11.12 7.86 0.25
C ILE A 214 -11.50 7.48 1.67
N TYR A 215 -11.27 8.35 2.64
CA TYR A 215 -11.67 8.11 4.02
C TYR A 215 -12.73 9.12 4.45
N GLY A 216 -13.68 8.68 5.26
CA GLY A 216 -14.44 9.53 6.17
C GLY A 216 -14.03 9.16 7.59
N ASN A 217 -14.02 10.12 8.52
CA ASN A 217 -13.65 9.89 9.91
C ASN A 217 -14.52 10.76 10.82
N GLY A 218 -15.09 10.14 11.85
CA GLY A 218 -15.81 10.79 12.94
C GLY A 218 -15.14 10.43 14.27
N GLN A 219 -14.89 11.43 15.11
CA GLN A 219 -14.22 11.27 16.39
C GLN A 219 -14.96 12.03 17.48
N TYR A 220 -15.06 11.41 18.64
CA TYR A 220 -15.52 11.99 19.88
C TYR A 220 -14.42 11.86 20.93
N GLU A 221 -14.12 12.94 21.63
CA GLU A 221 -13.17 12.95 22.73
C GLU A 221 -13.77 13.69 23.93
N SER A 222 -13.54 13.17 25.12
CA SER A 222 -13.84 13.83 26.39
C SER A 222 -12.59 13.78 27.25
N ASP A 223 -12.00 14.93 27.54
CA ASP A 223 -10.83 15.03 28.44
C ASP A 223 -10.84 16.37 29.19
N ARG A 224 -11.34 16.30 30.43
CA ARG A 224 -11.42 17.47 31.32
C ARG A 224 -10.05 18.05 31.68
N PHE A 225 -8.98 17.28 31.53
CA PHE A 225 -7.61 17.73 31.81
C PHE A 225 -6.98 18.46 30.63
N LEU A 226 -7.48 18.24 29.43
CA LEU A 226 -7.15 19.09 28.29
C LEU A 226 -8.05 20.33 28.21
N GLY A 227 -8.93 20.50 29.20
CA GLY A 227 -9.77 21.68 29.36
C GLY A 227 -11.06 21.67 28.56
N TYR A 228 -11.48 20.52 28.03
CA TYR A 228 -12.75 20.37 27.31
C TYR A 228 -13.63 19.23 27.85
N PHE A 229 -14.94 19.45 27.89
CA PHE A 229 -15.91 18.41 28.24
C PHE A 229 -16.12 17.45 27.08
N ASN A 230 -16.28 17.99 25.87
CA ASN A 230 -16.53 17.22 24.66
C ASN A 230 -15.82 17.86 23.48
N ARG A 231 -15.32 17.04 22.57
CA ARG A 231 -14.77 17.45 21.29
C ARG A 231 -15.26 16.49 20.22
N TYR A 232 -15.95 17.03 19.22
CA TYR A 232 -16.43 16.29 18.08
C TYR A 232 -15.63 16.72 16.85
N SER A 233 -15.09 15.75 16.12
CA SER A 233 -14.38 16.01 14.87
C SER A 233 -14.92 15.14 13.75
N ALA A 234 -15.19 15.75 12.61
CA ALA A 234 -15.57 15.05 11.39
C ALA A 234 -14.59 15.45 10.28
N SER A 235 -14.11 14.50 9.50
CA SER A 235 -13.17 14.76 8.41
C SER A 235 -13.41 13.82 7.25
N ILE A 236 -13.14 14.30 6.04
CA ILE A 236 -13.22 13.53 4.80
C ILE A 236 -12.00 13.85 3.96
N GLY A 237 -11.42 12.86 3.29
CA GLY A 237 -10.24 13.11 2.49
C GLY A 237 -9.76 11.88 1.72
N ALA A 238 -8.52 11.98 1.25
CA ALA A 238 -7.85 10.90 0.53
C ALA A 238 -6.71 10.33 1.38
N GLY A 239 -6.51 9.03 1.25
CA GLY A 239 -5.40 8.31 1.85
C GLY A 239 -4.60 7.54 0.80
N TYR A 240 -3.31 7.37 1.07
CA TYR A 240 -2.39 6.64 0.20
C TYR A 240 -1.41 5.80 1.02
N SER A 241 -1.35 4.50 0.71
CA SER A 241 -0.34 3.58 1.25
C SER A 241 0.97 3.74 0.46
N VAL A 242 1.91 4.50 1.02
CA VAL A 242 3.24 4.79 0.43
C VAL A 242 4.09 3.52 0.38
N PHE A 243 4.17 2.81 1.51
CA PHE A 243 4.85 1.52 1.62
C PHE A 243 3.84 0.43 1.92
N ARG A 244 3.95 -0.68 1.19
CA ARG A 244 3.17 -1.90 1.43
C ARG A 244 4.03 -3.10 1.05
N ARG A 245 4.90 -3.50 1.97
CA ARG A 245 5.82 -4.64 1.84
C ARG A 245 5.60 -5.58 3.02
N ASN A 246 6.13 -6.80 2.92
CA ASN A 246 6.06 -7.76 4.02
C ASN A 246 6.70 -7.17 5.27
N GLY A 247 5.88 -6.91 6.29
CA GLY A 247 6.32 -6.32 7.57
C GLY A 247 6.55 -4.80 7.56
N LEU A 248 6.21 -4.05 6.52
CA LEU A 248 6.31 -2.58 6.53
C LEU A 248 5.15 -1.93 5.77
N THR A 249 4.35 -1.15 6.48
CA THR A 249 3.28 -0.34 5.90
C THR A 249 3.37 1.10 6.37
N LEU A 250 3.20 2.05 5.44
CA LEU A 250 3.08 3.47 5.72
C LEU A 250 1.85 4.02 5.00
N ASP A 251 0.88 4.47 5.77
CA ASP A 251 -0.33 5.12 5.30
C ASP A 251 -0.28 6.61 5.62
N ILE A 252 -0.64 7.45 4.65
CA ILE A 252 -0.77 8.89 4.83
C ILE A 252 -2.17 9.31 4.40
N GLU A 253 -2.81 10.18 5.17
CA GLU A 253 -4.14 10.71 4.92
C GLU A 253 -4.13 12.23 5.03
N LEU A 254 -4.90 12.89 4.16
CA LEU A 254 -5.07 14.35 4.17
C LEU A 254 -6.49 14.71 3.75
N GLY A 255 -7.09 15.68 4.43
CA GLY A 255 -8.41 16.18 4.04
C GLY A 255 -8.94 17.34 4.88
N PRO A 256 -10.01 18.01 4.44
CA PRO A 256 -10.74 18.95 5.28
C PRO A 256 -11.40 18.24 6.48
N ALA A 257 -11.56 19.01 7.54
CA ALA A 257 -12.20 18.60 8.76
C ALA A 257 -13.06 19.73 9.33
N PHE A 258 -14.03 19.37 10.14
CA PHE A 258 -14.77 20.27 11.00
C PHE A 258 -14.62 19.78 12.43
N ARG A 259 -14.35 20.69 13.36
CA ARG A 259 -14.15 20.37 14.76
C ARG A 259 -14.95 21.31 15.63
N GLN A 260 -15.66 20.73 16.59
CA GLN A 260 -16.41 21.45 17.61
C GLN A 260 -15.91 21.02 18.98
N THR A 261 -15.49 21.99 19.80
CA THR A 261 -15.00 21.76 21.17
C THR A 261 -15.87 22.53 22.15
N ASP A 262 -16.38 21.82 23.14
CA ASP A 262 -17.11 22.37 24.29
C ASP A 262 -16.13 22.40 25.47
N PHE A 263 -15.66 23.60 25.80
CA PHE A 263 -14.64 23.81 26.81
C PHE A 263 -15.20 23.77 28.24
N THR A 264 -14.33 23.56 29.21
CA THR A 264 -14.68 23.49 30.65
C THR A 264 -15.10 24.83 31.24
N ASP A 265 -14.77 25.93 30.58
CA ASP A 265 -15.20 27.30 30.90
C ASP A 265 -16.58 27.66 30.30
N ARG A 266 -17.27 26.68 29.70
CA ARG A 266 -18.55 26.82 28.97
C ARG A 266 -18.46 27.55 27.63
N THR A 267 -17.26 27.84 27.15
CA THR A 267 -17.06 28.33 25.79
C THR A 267 -17.29 27.19 24.80
N MET A 268 -18.02 27.45 23.71
CA MET A 268 -18.16 26.52 22.59
C MET A 268 -17.48 27.11 21.36
N GLN A 269 -16.64 26.32 20.70
CA GLN A 269 -15.97 26.75 19.48
C GLN A 269 -16.09 25.68 18.41
N GLY A 270 -16.63 26.08 17.25
CA GLY A 270 -16.68 25.29 16.04
C GLY A 270 -15.82 25.93 14.96
N SER A 271 -15.00 25.14 14.28
CA SER A 271 -14.20 25.65 13.17
C SER A 271 -13.92 24.62 12.09
N LEU A 272 -13.69 25.12 10.87
CA LEU A 272 -13.10 24.34 9.80
C LEU A 272 -11.61 24.15 10.09
N ALA A 273 -11.13 22.96 9.81
CA ALA A 273 -9.77 22.52 10.02
C ALA A 273 -9.25 21.79 8.78
N ALA A 274 -7.93 21.74 8.61
CA ALA A 274 -7.29 20.71 7.81
C ALA A 274 -6.86 19.57 8.74
N ARG A 275 -7.07 18.31 8.33
CA ARG A 275 -6.57 17.12 9.04
C ARG A 275 -5.54 16.40 8.17
N GLY A 276 -4.42 16.05 8.79
CA GLY A 276 -3.43 15.15 8.21
C GLY A 276 -3.11 14.03 9.19
N SER A 277 -2.89 12.82 8.69
CA SER A 277 -2.40 11.72 9.52
C SER A 277 -1.41 10.82 8.78
N MET A 278 -0.60 10.15 9.58
CA MET A 278 0.43 9.20 9.18
C MET A 278 0.34 7.98 10.10
N GLU A 279 0.38 6.79 9.54
CA GLU A 279 0.43 5.54 10.28
C GLU A 279 1.52 4.64 9.69
N LEU A 280 2.56 4.38 10.46
CA LEU A 280 3.66 3.48 10.14
C LEU A 280 3.54 2.24 11.02
N ASN A 281 3.49 1.07 10.39
CA ASN A 281 3.61 -0.22 11.07
C ASN A 281 4.82 -0.96 10.51
N TRP A 282 5.78 -1.29 11.37
CA TRP A 282 7.03 -1.94 10.99
C TRP A 282 7.32 -3.14 11.88
N THR A 283 7.21 -4.34 11.31
CA THR A 283 7.69 -5.58 11.91
C THR A 283 9.22 -5.61 11.82
N LEU A 284 9.88 -5.35 12.95
CA LEU A 284 11.34 -5.33 13.05
C LEU A 284 11.92 -6.73 12.89
N PHE A 285 11.32 -7.71 13.57
CA PHE A 285 11.62 -9.13 13.48
C PHE A 285 10.41 -9.94 13.96
N SER A 286 10.48 -11.27 13.82
CA SER A 286 9.39 -12.16 14.23
C SER A 286 9.03 -11.93 15.70
N GLY A 287 7.82 -11.44 15.95
CA GLY A 287 7.32 -11.16 17.30
C GLY A 287 7.63 -9.76 17.85
N LEU A 288 8.25 -8.85 17.10
CA LEU A 288 8.39 -7.44 17.52
C LEU A 288 7.95 -6.48 16.41
N THR A 289 6.96 -5.64 16.74
CA THR A 289 6.41 -4.64 15.84
C THR A 289 6.55 -3.25 16.45
N ALA A 290 7.14 -2.33 15.71
CA ALA A 290 7.14 -0.90 16.02
C ALA A 290 6.03 -0.21 15.24
N THR A 291 5.28 0.67 15.91
CA THR A 291 4.20 1.45 15.30
C THR A 291 4.42 2.93 15.59
N GLN A 292 4.29 3.79 14.59
CA GLN A 292 4.30 5.24 14.74
C GLN A 292 3.04 5.80 14.11
N SER A 293 2.18 6.43 14.90
CA SER A 293 1.06 7.21 14.38
C SER A 293 1.29 8.69 14.66
N ALA A 294 0.96 9.55 13.71
CA ALA A 294 0.92 10.99 13.92
C ALA A 294 -0.34 11.54 13.26
N SER A 295 -1.01 12.49 13.90
CA SER A 295 -2.17 13.18 13.35
C SER A 295 -2.17 14.64 13.77
N GLY A 296 -2.54 15.52 12.86
CA GLY A 296 -2.63 16.96 13.10
C GLY A 296 -3.98 17.51 12.67
N TYR A 297 -4.45 18.51 13.42
CA TYR A 297 -5.53 19.41 13.04
C TYR A 297 -4.98 20.83 12.99
N TRP A 298 -5.15 21.51 11.86
CA TRP A 298 -4.81 22.92 11.69
C TRP A 298 -6.09 23.70 11.48
N GLU A 299 -6.45 24.52 12.45
CA GLU A 299 -7.65 25.36 12.43
C GLU A 299 -7.34 26.76 12.93
N ARG A 300 -8.32 27.66 12.81
CA ARG A 300 -8.16 29.08 13.13
C ARG A 300 -7.83 29.34 14.61
N TYR A 301 -8.43 28.58 15.51
CA TYR A 301 -8.38 28.86 16.95
C TYR A 301 -7.37 28.01 17.69
N ASN A 302 -7.04 26.80 17.21
CA ASN A 302 -6.12 25.93 17.92
C ASN A 302 -5.59 24.81 17.01
N SER A 303 -4.28 24.74 16.79
CA SER A 303 -3.69 23.61 16.08
C SER A 303 -3.28 22.50 17.05
N THR A 304 -3.73 21.27 16.77
CA THR A 304 -3.42 20.09 17.57
C THR A 304 -2.48 19.17 16.81
N ILE A 305 -1.45 18.64 17.46
CA ILE A 305 -0.61 17.56 16.93
C ILE A 305 -0.57 16.44 17.96
N ARG A 306 -0.91 15.22 17.55
CA ARG A 306 -0.83 14.02 18.36
C ARG A 306 0.10 13.02 17.70
N SER A 307 1.09 12.55 18.43
CA SER A 307 2.05 11.54 18.00
C SER A 307 2.04 10.37 18.98
N VAL A 308 1.99 9.14 18.49
CA VAL A 308 2.08 7.93 19.31
C VAL A 308 3.16 7.03 18.73
N SER A 309 4.22 6.83 19.50
CA SER A 309 5.23 5.81 19.25
C SER A 309 4.91 4.60 20.11
N ALA A 310 4.93 3.39 19.57
CA ALA A 310 4.72 2.20 20.37
C ALA A 310 5.51 1.01 19.85
N ILE A 311 5.85 0.12 20.77
CA ILE A 311 6.51 -1.15 20.50
C ILE A 311 5.63 -2.25 21.08
N GLU A 312 5.43 -3.29 20.29
CA GLU A 312 4.62 -4.44 20.64
C GLU A 312 5.42 -5.72 20.49
N ALA A 313 5.55 -6.46 21.59
CA ALA A 313 6.23 -7.74 21.66
C ALA A 313 5.21 -8.86 21.81
N LYS A 314 5.24 -9.82 20.89
CA LYS A 314 4.41 -11.03 20.95
C LYS A 314 4.84 -11.88 22.14
N LEU A 315 3.86 -12.32 22.94
CA LEU A 315 4.09 -13.17 24.10
C LEU A 315 3.72 -14.63 23.77
N LEU A 316 2.42 -14.92 23.71
CA LEU A 316 1.92 -16.28 23.50
C LEU A 316 0.62 -16.24 22.70
N GLY A 317 0.55 -17.03 21.63
CA GLY A 317 -0.65 -17.13 20.79
C GLY A 317 -1.13 -15.74 20.32
N PRO A 318 -2.36 -15.32 20.66
CA PRO A 318 -2.93 -14.01 20.33
C PRO A 318 -2.51 -12.86 21.27
N LEU A 319 -1.71 -13.12 22.31
CA LEU A 319 -1.32 -12.12 23.31
C LEU A 319 0.02 -11.45 22.99
N SER A 320 0.05 -10.13 23.16
CA SER A 320 1.24 -9.28 23.03
C SER A 320 1.35 -8.30 24.20
N ALA A 321 2.56 -7.92 24.60
CA ALA A 321 2.80 -6.77 25.47
C ALA A 321 3.05 -5.52 24.61
N ARG A 322 2.48 -4.38 25.00
CA ARG A 322 2.64 -3.11 24.29
C ARG A 322 3.10 -2.02 25.24
N LEU A 323 4.13 -1.30 24.81
CA LEU A 323 4.58 -0.06 25.42
C LEU A 323 4.34 1.07 24.44
N SER A 324 3.68 2.14 24.88
CA SER A 324 3.40 3.29 24.03
C SER A 324 3.75 4.61 24.72
N TYR A 325 4.15 5.58 23.91
CA TYR A 325 4.45 6.94 24.30
C TYR A 325 3.69 7.89 23.40
N THR A 326 2.75 8.63 24.00
CA THR A 326 1.92 9.62 23.31
C THR A 326 2.43 11.01 23.66
N LEU A 327 2.63 11.84 22.64
CA LEU A 327 2.82 13.28 22.76
C LEU A 327 1.61 13.97 22.14
N GLN A 328 1.00 14.88 22.89
CA GLN A 328 -0.09 15.72 22.41
C GLN A 328 0.30 17.18 22.61
N TYR A 329 0.27 17.93 21.52
CA TYR A 329 0.55 19.36 21.47
C TYR A 329 -0.71 20.11 21.06
N GLU A 330 -1.01 21.20 21.76
CA GLU A 330 -2.08 22.15 21.48
C GLU A 330 -1.45 23.54 21.41
N SER A 331 -1.67 24.29 20.33
CA SER A 331 -1.05 25.60 20.13
C SER A 331 -1.66 26.68 21.02
N GLU A 332 -2.97 26.61 21.24
CA GLU A 332 -3.74 27.56 22.05
C GLU A 332 -4.56 26.79 23.08
N PRO A 333 -3.92 26.21 24.11
CA PRO A 333 -4.62 25.48 25.14
C PRO A 333 -5.42 26.46 26.04
N PRO A 334 -6.50 26.02 26.70
CA PRO A 334 -7.27 26.85 27.62
C PRO A 334 -6.41 27.47 28.73
N LEU A 335 -6.88 28.58 29.32
CA LEU A 335 -6.15 29.29 30.38
C LEU A 335 -5.77 28.34 31.53
N GLY A 336 -4.52 28.42 31.98
CA GLY A 336 -3.97 27.57 33.04
C GLY A 336 -3.51 26.18 32.60
N ARG A 337 -3.49 25.90 31.29
CA ARG A 337 -2.99 24.65 30.70
C ARG A 337 -1.64 24.84 30.00
N VAL A 338 -0.85 23.78 29.96
CA VAL A 338 0.39 23.70 29.18
C VAL A 338 0.09 23.23 27.75
N THR A 339 0.97 23.59 26.83
CA THR A 339 0.81 23.26 25.39
C THR A 339 1.12 21.81 25.07
N THR A 340 1.91 21.12 25.89
CA THR A 340 2.38 19.76 25.61
C THR A 340 2.06 18.82 26.75
N ASP A 341 1.41 17.71 26.41
CA ASP A 341 1.18 16.57 27.28
C ASP A 341 1.91 15.34 26.78
N ALA A 342 2.43 14.57 27.73
CA ALA A 342 3.01 13.27 27.46
C ALA A 342 2.24 12.18 28.23
N THR A 343 2.02 11.04 27.59
CA THR A 343 1.42 9.87 28.24
C THR A 343 2.16 8.61 27.85
N SER A 344 2.70 7.91 28.85
CA SER A 344 3.29 6.57 28.69
C SER A 344 2.26 5.52 29.07
N ARG A 345 2.11 4.45 28.28
CA ARG A 345 1.23 3.31 28.63
C ARG A 345 1.99 2.00 28.53
N ALA A 346 1.65 1.08 29.43
CA ALA A 346 2.05 -0.31 29.39
C ALA A 346 0.79 -1.17 29.45
N SER A 347 0.55 -1.98 28.42
CA SER A 347 -0.67 -2.77 28.28
C SER A 347 -0.40 -4.18 27.77
N LEU A 348 -1.35 -5.07 28.07
CA LEU A 348 -1.48 -6.37 27.41
C LEU A 348 -2.50 -6.23 26.28
N VAL A 349 -2.16 -6.74 25.11
CA VAL A 349 -2.97 -6.70 23.89
C VAL A 349 -3.41 -8.12 23.56
N TYR A 350 -4.69 -8.29 23.28
CA TYR A 350 -5.26 -9.51 22.73
C TYR A 350 -5.78 -9.24 21.32
N ALA A 351 -5.24 -9.95 20.32
CA ALA A 351 -5.63 -9.84 18.92
C ALA A 351 -6.42 -11.07 18.45
N PHE A 352 -7.53 -10.86 17.73
CA PHE A 352 -8.38 -11.95 17.23
C PHE A 352 -8.87 -11.73 15.80
#